data_AF-A0A2E4PE08-F1
#
_entry.id   AF-A0A2E4PE08-F1
#
_cell.length_a   1.000
_cell.length_b   1.000
_cell.length_c   1.000
_cell.angle_alpha   90.00
_cell.angle_beta   90.00
_cell.angle_gamma   90.00
#
_symmetry.space_group_name_H-M   'P 1'
#
loop_
_entity.id
_entity.type
_entity.pdbx_description
1 polymer ?
#
loop_
_entity_poly.entity_id
_entity_poly.type
_entity_poly.pdbx_seq_one_letter_code
_entity_poly.pdbx_strand_id
1 'polypeptide(L)' 'MKKIVFAVSAFTVMVLFSCSSDDSSSNCAVCTFNQEGVNISESVCEGENGNAYLNDQDTTIDYEEYISSAEDSGYECN' A
#
# COMPACT_ATOMS: atom_id res chain seq x y z
N MET A 1 -33.07 40.47 -14.02
CA MET A 1 -31.99 40.78 -13.05
C MET A 1 -32.16 39.90 -11.82
N LYS A 2 -31.18 39.00 -11.56
CA LYS A 2 -30.89 38.20 -10.35
C LYS A 2 -30.15 36.95 -10.89
N LYS A 3 -28.85 37.00 -11.16
CA LYS A 3 -27.72 36.81 -10.23
C LYS A 3 -28.07 35.86 -9.09
N ILE A 4 -27.85 34.57 -9.34
CA ILE A 4 -27.72 33.57 -8.29
C ILE A 4 -26.35 32.94 -8.50
N VAL A 5 -25.37 33.59 -7.88
CA VAL A 5 -24.04 33.05 -7.62
C VAL A 5 -24.21 32.17 -6.38
N PHE A 6 -24.14 30.85 -6.54
CA PHE A 6 -23.91 29.92 -5.45
C PHE A 6 -22.63 29.16 -5.83
N ALA A 7 -21.50 29.61 -5.28
CA ALA A 7 -20.97 29.10 -4.02
C ALA A 7 -20.31 27.74 -4.25
N VAL A 8 -19.03 27.86 -4.62
CA VAL A 8 -17.99 26.84 -4.55
C VAL A 8 -18.04 26.19 -3.16
N SER A 9 -18.31 24.90 -3.08
CA SER A 9 -18.06 24.13 -1.86
C SER A 9 -17.46 22.76 -2.21
N ALA A 10 -16.22 22.60 -1.76
CA ALA A 10 -15.56 21.34 -1.47
C ALA A 10 -15.51 20.31 -2.61
N PHE A 11 -14.51 20.47 -3.49
CA PHE A 11 -13.85 19.30 -4.06
C PHE A 11 -13.14 18.57 -2.91
N THR A 12 -13.84 17.64 -2.27
CA THR A 12 -13.19 16.58 -1.50
C THR A 12 -12.45 15.74 -2.52
N VAL A 13 -11.18 16.05 -2.75
CA VAL A 13 -10.27 15.13 -3.44
C VAL A 13 -10.08 13.97 -2.48
N MET A 14 -11.00 13.01 -2.56
CA MET A 14 -10.76 11.66 -2.14
C MET A 14 -9.64 11.17 -3.06
N VAL A 15 -8.40 11.29 -2.61
CA VAL A 15 -7.32 10.45 -3.13
C VAL A 15 -7.70 9.04 -2.71
N LEU A 16 -8.59 8.44 -3.49
CA LEU A 16 -8.66 7.00 -3.62
C LEU A 16 -7.26 6.64 -4.12
N PHE A 17 -6.40 6.22 -3.20
CA PHE A 17 -5.31 5.33 -3.56
C PHE A 17 -6.02 4.18 -4.27
N SER A 18 -5.95 4.24 -5.60
CA SER A 18 -6.40 3.18 -6.47
C SER A 18 -5.46 2.03 -6.15
N CYS A 19 -5.81 1.20 -5.17
CA CYS A 19 -5.42 -0.21 -5.14
C CYS A 19 -6.02 -0.83 -6.39
N SER A 20 -5.39 -0.53 -7.53
CA SER A 20 -5.59 -1.24 -8.77
C SER A 20 -4.60 -2.37 -8.71
N SER A 21 -5.04 -3.52 -8.21
CA SER A 21 -4.57 -4.84 -8.60
C SER A 21 -5.56 -5.86 -8.02
N ASP A 22 -6.81 -5.75 -8.48
CA ASP A 22 -7.61 -6.94 -8.76
C ASP A 22 -6.94 -7.62 -9.97
N ASP A 23 -6.85 -8.95 -10.00
CA ASP A 23 -6.29 -9.80 -11.06
C ASP A 23 -4.76 -10.05 -11.10
N SER A 24 -4.24 -10.73 -10.08
CA SER A 24 -3.42 -11.95 -10.24
C SER A 24 -3.13 -12.56 -8.89
N SER A 25 -3.10 -13.89 -8.80
CA SER A 25 -2.76 -14.66 -7.60
C SER A 25 -1.29 -14.49 -7.15
N SER A 26 -0.84 -13.27 -6.95
CA SER A 26 0.39 -12.95 -6.24
C SER A 26 0.08 -12.98 -4.75
N ASN A 27 0.80 -13.78 -3.97
CA ASN A 27 0.68 -13.80 -2.51
C ASN A 27 1.14 -12.43 -1.99
N CYS A 28 0.20 -11.50 -1.80
CA CYS A 28 0.48 -10.21 -1.20
C CYS A 28 0.19 -10.26 0.30
N ALA A 29 1.16 -9.84 1.09
CA ALA A 29 1.01 -9.59 2.52
C ALA A 29 1.02 -8.07 2.77
N VAL A 30 0.22 -7.63 3.73
CA VAL A 30 0.26 -6.26 4.24
C VAL A 30 1.16 -6.24 5.46
N CYS A 31 2.28 -5.52 5.34
CA CYS A 31 3.22 -5.31 6.43
C CYS A 31 2.93 -3.97 7.12
N THR A 32 2.59 -4.03 8.39
CA THR A 32 2.23 -2.86 9.20
C THR A 32 3.25 -2.61 10.30
N PHE A 33 3.84 -1.43 10.34
CA PHE A 33 4.67 -0.96 11.44
C PHE A 33 3.85 -0.03 12.34
N ASN A 34 3.80 -0.35 13.63
CA ASN A 34 3.14 0.47 14.65
C ASN A 34 4.16 0.92 15.70
N GLN A 35 4.43 2.23 15.76
CA GLN A 35 5.24 2.80 16.83
C GLN A 35 4.73 4.18 17.23
N GLU A 36 4.52 4.38 18.54
CA GLU A 36 4.16 5.68 19.14
C GLU A 36 2.98 6.42 18.47
N GLY A 37 1.99 5.66 17.96
CA GLY A 37 0.81 6.22 17.30
C GLY A 37 1.00 6.53 15.81
N VAL A 38 2.16 6.21 15.23
CA VAL A 38 2.39 6.19 13.79
C VAL A 38 2.15 4.77 13.29
N ASN A 39 1.30 4.65 12.27
CA ASN A 39 0.96 3.38 11.65
C ASN A 39 1.30 3.46 10.17
N ILE A 40 2.30 2.71 9.72
CA ILE A 40 2.76 2.65 8.33
C ILE A 40 2.40 1.26 7.82
N SER A 41 1.62 1.17 6.75
CA SER A 41 1.27 -0.11 6.12
C SER A 41 1.74 -0.11 4.67
N GLU A 42 2.42 -1.17 4.28
CA GLU A 42 2.90 -1.37 2.91
C GLU A 42 2.46 -2.75 2.40
N SER A 43 2.09 -2.83 1.13
CA SER A 43 1.73 -4.09 0.47
C SER A 43 2.98 -4.68 -0.17
N VAL A 44 3.33 -5.89 0.26
CA VAL A 44 4.46 -6.67 -0.24
C VAL A 44 3.91 -7.87 -0.98
N CYS A 45 4.20 -7.99 -2.27
CA CYS A 45 3.69 -9.08 -3.10
C CYS A 45 4.80 -10.03 -3.52
N GLU A 46 4.51 -11.33 -3.55
CA GLU A 46 5.38 -12.32 -4.19
C GLU A 46 5.23 -12.24 -5.72
N GLY A 47 6.34 -11.95 -6.41
CA GLY A 47 6.42 -11.99 -7.87
C GLY A 47 6.60 -13.40 -8.41
N GLU A 48 6.34 -13.60 -9.71
CA GLU A 48 6.51 -14.91 -10.38
C GLU A 48 7.95 -15.45 -10.33
N ASN A 49 8.93 -14.57 -10.09
CA ASN A 49 10.35 -14.88 -9.89
C ASN A 49 10.71 -15.27 -8.45
N GLY A 50 9.75 -15.23 -7.51
CA GLY A 50 9.97 -15.49 -6.07
C GLY A 50 10.47 -14.27 -5.27
N ASN A 51 10.63 -13.12 -5.92
CA ASN A 51 11.07 -11.89 -5.25
C ASN A 51 9.89 -11.15 -4.62
N ALA A 52 10.19 -10.32 -3.62
CA ALA A 52 9.25 -9.35 -3.06
C ALA A 52 9.08 -8.15 -4.00
N TYR A 53 7.84 -7.71 -4.17
CA TYR A 53 7.44 -6.54 -4.93
C TYR A 53 6.75 -5.53 -4.02
N LEU A 54 7.18 -4.28 -4.11
CA LEU A 54 6.56 -3.15 -3.41
C LEU A 54 5.97 -2.20 -4.44
N ASN A 55 4.64 -2.02 -4.45
CA ASN A 55 3.97 -1.17 -5.44
C ASN A 55 4.41 -1.51 -6.88
N ASP A 56 4.37 -2.80 -7.23
CA ASP A 56 4.78 -3.34 -8.53
C ASP A 56 6.27 -3.17 -8.90
N GLN A 57 7.12 -2.82 -7.94
CA GLN A 57 8.56 -2.75 -8.13
C GLN A 57 9.25 -3.95 -7.49
N ASP A 58 9.99 -4.71 -8.32
CA ASP A 58 10.85 -5.81 -7.86
C ASP A 58 11.95 -5.27 -6.94
N THR A 59 11.97 -5.75 -5.71
CA THR A 59 13.00 -5.39 -4.72
C THR A 59 14.32 -6.12 -4.95
N THR A 60 14.34 -7.14 -5.81
CA THR A 60 15.43 -8.11 -6.04
C THR A 60 15.76 -8.99 -4.84
N ILE A 61 14.97 -8.88 -3.77
CA ILE A 61 15.08 -9.66 -2.54
C ILE A 61 14.01 -10.76 -2.59
N ASP A 62 14.36 -11.96 -2.13
CA ASP A 62 13.41 -13.06 -1.98
C ASP A 62 12.21 -12.65 -1.10
N TYR A 63 11.00 -13.11 -1.44
CA TYR A 63 9.79 -12.74 -0.72
C TYR A 63 9.82 -13.15 0.77
N GLU A 64 10.21 -14.38 1.08
CA GLU A 64 10.28 -14.87 2.46
C GLU A 64 11.36 -14.12 3.25
N GLU A 65 12.51 -13.86 2.63
CA GLU A 65 13.60 -13.05 3.23
C GLU A 65 13.14 -11.63 3.54
N TYR A 66 12.41 -10.99 2.62
CA TYR A 66 11.88 -9.64 2.81
C TYR A 66 10.91 -9.60 3.99
N ILE A 67 9.94 -10.53 4.04
CA ILE A 67 8.95 -10.60 5.12
C ILE A 67 9.65 -10.84 6.46
N SER A 68 10.56 -11.81 6.54
CA SER A 68 11.28 -12.11 7.78
C SER A 68 12.10 -10.92 8.28
N SER A 69 12.71 -10.16 7.37
CA SER A 69 13.48 -8.94 7.69
C SER A 69 12.58 -7.79 8.15
N ALA A 70 11.40 -7.64 7.53
CA ALA A 70 10.40 -6.66 7.95
C ALA A 70 9.89 -6.98 9.36
N GLU A 71 9.61 -8.26 9.65
CA GLU A 71 9.17 -8.72 10.98
C GLU A 71 10.26 -8.53 12.06
N ASP A 72 11.52 -8.83 11.75
CA ASP A 72 12.66 -8.56 12.65
C ASP A 72 12.82 -7.05 12.92
N SER A 73 12.49 -6.23 11.93
CA SER A 73 12.47 -4.76 12.04
C SER A 73 11.25 -4.22 12.79
N GLY A 74 10.30 -5.08 13.18
CA GLY A 74 9.11 -4.73 13.95
C GLY A 74 7.85 -4.44 13.13
N TYR A 75 7.83 -4.82 11.84
CA TYR A 75 6.59 -4.85 11.06
C TYR A 75 5.79 -6.12 11.39
N GLU A 76 4.47 -6.06 11.28
CA GLU A 76 3.58 -7.21 11.35
C GLU A 76 3.03 -7.47 9.94
N CYS A 77 3.42 -8.59 9.31
CA CYS A 77 2.98 -8.92 7.95
C CYS A 77 1.87 -9.99 7.99
N ASN A 78 0.72 -9.73 7.35
CA ASN A 78 -0.43 -10.66 7.22
C ASN A 78 -1.00 -10.74 5.81
#